data_AF-A0A7V2ZG33-F1
#
_entry.id   AF-A0A7V2ZG33-F1
#
_cell.length_a   1.000
_cell.length_b   1.000
_cell.length_c   1.000
_cell.angle_alpha   90.00
_cell.angle_beta   90.00
_cell.angle_gamma   90.00
#
_symmetry.space_group_name_H-M   'P 1'
#
loop_
_entity.id
_entity.type
_entity.pdbx_description
1 polymer ?
#
loop_
_entity_poly.entity_id
_entity_poly.type
_entity_poly.pdbx_seq_one_letter_code
_entity_poly.pdbx_strand_id
1 'polypeptide(L)'
;MFSLPFIQKSLFVGILSSIMLSYLGVYITLKRVVFVGISLAQIVTCGYIFGLLVNINPYFTSFIFSLFGILLFSSNIYSEKIPKDAIIALTYIIFLSLSVLFIAKSAKAETHLFNVFSGDILTVQPQEVHLTIAIFILFIISQVLYHRQFNFVSFDPETASVYGYNRFLWDFVFYSVLSLVFITTINTTGIIFSFGFIVIPAMFSIIVFER
;
A
#
# COMPACT_ATOMS: atom_id res chain seq x y z
N MET A 1 12.63 14.80 25.45
CA MET A 1 12.35 14.54 24.02
C MET A 1 11.25 13.48 23.86
N PHE A 2 11.41 12.23 24.32
CA PHE A 2 10.38 11.15 24.18
C PHE A 2 9.06 11.33 24.97
N SER A 3 8.93 12.37 25.79
CA SER A 3 7.70 12.70 26.53
C SER A 3 6.73 13.60 25.76
N LEU A 4 7.12 14.11 24.59
CA LEU A 4 6.28 14.98 23.79
C LEU A 4 5.14 14.17 23.14
N PRO A 5 3.88 14.60 23.27
CA PRO A 5 2.73 13.83 22.83
C PRO A 5 2.68 13.62 21.31
N PHE A 6 3.32 14.50 20.52
CA PHE A 6 3.46 14.29 19.07
C PHE A 6 4.41 13.14 18.75
N ILE A 7 5.57 13.06 19.42
CA ILE A 7 6.57 11.99 19.19
C ILE A 7 5.99 10.63 19.55
N GLN A 8 5.24 10.54 20.66
CA GLN A 8 4.61 9.29 21.08
C GLN A 8 3.57 8.80 20.07
N LYS A 9 2.73 9.71 19.55
CA LYS A 9 1.72 9.35 18.53
C LYS A 9 2.37 8.85 17.26
N SER A 10 3.39 9.54 16.77
CA SER A 10 4.01 9.19 15.50
C SER A 10 4.86 7.93 15.58
N LEU A 11 5.52 7.69 16.72
CA LEU A 11 6.16 6.40 17.00
C LEU A 11 5.14 5.27 17.03
N PHE A 12 4.00 5.47 17.71
CA PHE A 12 2.96 4.46 17.81
C PHE A 12 2.38 4.11 16.42
N VAL A 13 2.07 5.12 15.61
CA VAL A 13 1.59 4.92 14.24
C VAL A 13 2.66 4.25 13.36
N GLY A 14 3.93 4.66 13.48
CA GLY A 14 5.05 4.05 12.74
C GLY A 14 5.29 2.58 13.08
N ILE A 15 5.14 2.21 14.37
CA ILE A 15 5.25 0.81 14.79
C ILE A 15 4.08 0.00 14.22
N LEU A 16 2.85 0.49 14.33
CA LEU A 16 1.68 -0.20 13.78
C LEU A 16 1.79 -0.37 12.27
N SER A 17 2.18 0.68 11.54
CA SER A 17 2.32 0.64 10.09
C SER A 17 3.42 -0.33 9.66
N SER A 18 4.59 -0.29 10.30
CA SER A 18 5.68 -1.21 9.99
C SER A 18 5.31 -2.66 10.22
N ILE A 19 4.55 -3.00 11.28
CA ILE A 19 4.05 -4.36 11.52
C ILE A 19 3.14 -4.82 10.37
N MET A 20 2.19 -3.97 9.95
CA MET A 20 1.29 -4.29 8.83
C MET A 20 2.07 -4.52 7.52
N LEU A 21 2.93 -3.56 7.17
CA LEU A 21 3.69 -3.54 5.92
C LEU A 21 4.69 -4.68 5.85
N SER A 22 5.36 -5.00 6.96
CA SER A 22 6.29 -6.14 7.07
C SER A 22 5.55 -7.45 6.81
N TYR A 23 4.38 -7.64 7.42
CA TYR A 23 3.61 -8.85 7.25
C TYR A 23 3.12 -8.99 5.80
N LEU A 24 2.54 -7.94 5.22
CA LEU A 24 2.12 -7.93 3.82
C LEU A 24 3.29 -8.16 2.85
N GLY A 25 4.48 -7.65 3.21
CA GLY A 25 5.70 -7.82 2.44
C GLY A 25 6.06 -9.28 2.19
N VAL A 26 5.90 -10.15 3.18
CA VAL A 26 6.13 -11.60 3.04
C VAL A 26 5.24 -12.20 1.94
N TYR A 27 3.96 -11.84 1.91
CA TYR A 27 3.03 -12.31 0.87
C TYR A 27 3.36 -11.76 -0.51
N ILE A 28 3.77 -10.49 -0.60
CA ILE A 28 4.18 -9.85 -1.84
C ILE A 28 5.41 -10.56 -2.43
N THR A 29 6.40 -10.90 -1.59
CA THR A 29 7.59 -11.64 -2.03
C THR A 29 7.27 -13.06 -2.46
N LEU A 30 6.39 -13.77 -1.72
CA LEU A 30 5.96 -15.12 -2.08
C LEU A 30 5.26 -15.13 -3.45
N LYS A 31 4.42 -14.13 -3.73
CA LYS A 31 3.76 -13.97 -5.04
C LYS A 31 4.69 -13.47 -6.15
N ARG A 32 5.96 -13.14 -5.86
CA ARG A 32 6.94 -12.56 -6.80
C ARG A 32 6.46 -11.27 -7.48
N VAL A 33 5.69 -10.44 -6.77
CA VAL A 33 5.11 -9.18 -7.31
C VAL A 33 5.54 -7.96 -6.51
N VAL A 34 6.83 -7.86 -6.21
CA VAL A 34 7.41 -6.80 -5.35
C VAL A 34 7.10 -5.39 -5.86
N PHE A 35 7.08 -5.20 -7.19
CA PHE A 35 6.79 -3.92 -7.82
C PHE A 35 5.35 -3.43 -7.60
N VAL A 36 4.40 -4.30 -7.21
CA VAL A 36 3.03 -3.87 -6.91
C VAL A 36 3.00 -2.94 -5.71
N GLY A 37 3.89 -3.14 -4.72
CA GLY A 37 3.98 -2.28 -3.54
C GLY A 37 4.24 -0.82 -3.92
N ILE A 38 5.26 -0.56 -4.73
CA ILE A 38 5.60 0.80 -5.15
C ILE A 38 4.55 1.40 -6.10
N SER A 39 3.98 0.57 -6.99
CA SER A 39 2.95 1.03 -7.93
C SER A 39 1.64 1.43 -7.21
N LEU A 40 1.15 0.59 -6.28
CA LEU A 40 -0.03 0.93 -5.47
C LEU A 40 0.20 2.16 -4.60
N ALA A 41 1.38 2.29 -3.99
CA ALA A 41 1.71 3.47 -3.20
C ALA A 41 1.62 4.75 -4.04
N GLN A 42 2.07 4.70 -5.29
CA GLN A 42 1.98 5.83 -6.21
C GLN A 42 0.55 6.14 -6.65
N ILE A 43 -0.29 5.11 -6.87
CA ILE A 43 -1.71 5.27 -7.19
C ILE A 43 -2.44 5.98 -6.05
N VAL A 44 -2.22 5.51 -4.81
CA VAL A 44 -2.82 6.09 -3.60
C VAL A 44 -2.38 7.54 -3.42
N THR A 45 -1.09 7.81 -3.62
CA THR A 45 -0.50 9.16 -3.56
C THR A 45 -1.12 10.09 -4.59
N CYS A 46 -1.25 9.62 -5.83
CA CYS A 46 -1.88 10.38 -6.90
C CYS A 46 -3.32 10.77 -6.53
N GLY A 47 -4.09 9.83 -5.98
CA GLY A 47 -5.45 10.10 -5.50
C GLY A 47 -5.50 11.07 -4.31
N TYR A 48 -4.50 11.02 -3.43
CA TYR A 48 -4.40 11.91 -2.28
C TYR A 48 -4.20 13.36 -2.73
N ILE A 49 -3.22 13.57 -3.62
CA ILE A 49 -2.90 14.88 -4.21
C ILE A 49 -4.07 15.41 -5.02
N PHE A 50 -4.74 14.54 -5.78
CA PHE A 50 -5.93 14.93 -6.52
C PHE A 50 -7.06 15.43 -5.60
N GLY A 51 -7.28 14.78 -4.46
CA GLY A 51 -8.24 15.25 -3.45
C GLY A 51 -7.90 16.64 -2.92
N LEU A 52 -6.62 16.89 -2.61
CA LEU A 52 -6.14 18.20 -2.21
C LEU A 52 -6.36 19.28 -3.29
N LEU A 53 -6.17 18.94 -4.57
CA LEU A 53 -6.42 19.87 -5.68
C LEU A 53 -7.89 20.28 -5.78
N VAL A 54 -8.81 19.33 -5.63
CA VAL A 54 -10.26 19.56 -5.78
C VAL A 54 -10.90 20.04 -4.46
N ASN A 55 -10.14 20.13 -3.37
CA ASN A 55 -10.63 20.39 -2.01
C ASN A 55 -11.67 19.37 -1.52
N ILE A 56 -11.54 18.11 -1.96
CA ILE A 56 -12.32 16.97 -1.46
C ILE A 56 -11.47 16.23 -0.43
N ASN A 57 -12.11 15.48 0.48
CA ASN A 57 -11.40 14.65 1.45
C ASN A 57 -10.34 13.75 0.75
N PRO A 58 -9.03 13.96 0.99
CA PRO A 58 -7.95 13.25 0.31
C PRO A 58 -8.00 11.73 0.51
N TYR A 59 -8.44 11.27 1.68
CA TYR A 59 -8.58 9.85 1.99
C TYR A 59 -9.63 9.17 1.10
N PHE A 60 -10.72 9.89 0.77
CA PHE A 60 -11.78 9.37 -0.07
C PHE A 60 -11.35 9.27 -1.53
N THR A 61 -10.66 10.28 -2.06
CA THR A 61 -10.13 10.24 -3.42
C THR A 61 -9.01 9.21 -3.58
N SER A 62 -8.14 9.06 -2.58
CA SER A 62 -7.17 7.98 -2.53
C SER A 62 -7.81 6.60 -2.59
N PHE A 63 -8.91 6.39 -1.85
CA PHE A 63 -9.65 5.13 -1.89
C PHE A 63 -10.19 4.84 -3.30
N ILE A 64 -10.84 5.83 -3.94
CA ILE A 64 -11.36 5.69 -5.30
C ILE A 64 -10.24 5.36 -6.30
N PHE A 65 -9.12 6.10 -6.26
CA PHE A 65 -7.98 5.84 -7.14
C PHE A 65 -7.38 4.45 -6.89
N SER A 66 -7.29 4.04 -5.62
CA SER A 66 -6.78 2.71 -5.27
C SER A 66 -7.66 1.59 -5.84
N LEU A 67 -8.99 1.77 -5.91
CA LEU A 67 -9.90 0.78 -6.51
C LEU A 67 -9.57 0.54 -7.99
N PHE A 68 -9.19 1.57 -8.74
CA PHE A 68 -8.73 1.39 -10.12
C PHE A 68 -7.46 0.55 -10.19
N GLY A 69 -6.48 0.82 -9.31
CA GLY A 69 -5.25 0.04 -9.21
C GLY A 69 -5.51 -1.42 -8.85
N ILE A 70 -6.38 -1.66 -7.85
CA ILE A 70 -6.78 -3.00 -7.41
C ILE A 70 -7.44 -3.75 -8.55
N LEU A 71 -8.40 -3.14 -9.26
CA LEU A 71 -9.07 -3.76 -10.39
C LEU A 71 -8.09 -4.11 -11.52
N LEU A 72 -7.14 -3.21 -11.82
CA LEU A 72 -6.11 -3.46 -12.82
C LEU A 72 -5.18 -4.62 -12.43
N PHE A 73 -4.71 -4.67 -11.18
CA PHE A 73 -3.78 -5.71 -10.73
C PHE A 73 -4.47 -7.05 -10.42
N SER A 74 -5.75 -7.02 -10.09
CA SER A 74 -6.56 -8.21 -9.88
C SER A 74 -7.06 -8.81 -11.20
N SER A 75 -7.19 -8.01 -12.26
CA SER A 75 -7.72 -8.48 -13.53
C SER A 75 -6.73 -9.36 -14.29
N ASN A 76 -7.26 -10.35 -14.99
CA ASN A 76 -6.48 -11.30 -15.80
C ASN A 76 -6.10 -10.70 -17.18
N ILE A 77 -5.79 -9.40 -17.24
CA ILE A 77 -5.36 -8.69 -18.46
C ILE A 77 -3.99 -9.20 -18.95
N TYR A 78 -3.31 -10.00 -18.13
CA TYR A 78 -2.04 -10.63 -18.42
C TYR A 78 -2.18 -11.66 -19.55
N SER A 79 -1.78 -11.28 -20.77
CA SER A 79 -1.55 -12.22 -21.87
C SER A 79 -0.15 -12.82 -21.74
N GLU A 80 0.08 -14.05 -22.25
CA GLU A 80 1.41 -14.69 -22.28
C GLU A 80 2.52 -13.81 -22.88
N LYS A 81 2.14 -12.83 -23.71
CA LYS A 81 3.08 -11.92 -24.39
C LYS A 81 3.60 -10.77 -23.52
N ILE A 82 2.91 -10.40 -22.44
CA ILE A 82 3.27 -9.22 -21.63
C ILE A 82 3.51 -9.65 -20.18
N PRO A 83 4.74 -9.51 -19.66
CA PRO A 83 5.03 -9.87 -18.28
C PRO A 83 4.25 -8.96 -17.32
N LYS A 84 3.76 -9.53 -16.22
CA LYS A 84 2.97 -8.79 -15.21
C LYS A 84 3.69 -7.55 -14.70
N ASP A 85 4.98 -7.68 -14.47
CA ASP A 85 5.85 -6.59 -13.99
C ASP A 85 5.88 -5.39 -14.94
N ALA A 86 5.76 -5.61 -16.26
CA ALA A 86 5.72 -4.52 -17.22
C ALA A 86 4.43 -3.68 -17.09
N ILE A 87 3.29 -4.32 -16.84
CA ILE A 87 2.01 -3.61 -16.61
C ILE A 87 2.05 -2.84 -15.29
N ILE A 88 2.64 -3.44 -14.25
CA ILE A 88 2.83 -2.81 -12.94
C ILE A 88 3.78 -1.59 -13.05
N ALA A 89 4.85 -1.71 -13.83
CA ALA A 89 5.78 -0.62 -14.10
C ALA A 89 5.12 0.51 -14.92
N LEU A 90 4.33 0.16 -15.94
CA LEU A 90 3.61 1.13 -16.77
C LEU A 90 2.59 1.92 -15.94
N THR A 91 1.82 1.24 -15.10
CA THR A 91 0.89 1.90 -14.17
C THR A 91 1.62 2.81 -13.21
N TYR A 92 2.75 2.36 -12.62
CA TYR A 92 3.58 3.20 -11.76
C TYR A 92 4.01 4.50 -12.47
N ILE A 93 4.54 4.41 -13.70
CA ILE A 93 5.00 5.58 -14.47
C ILE A 93 3.85 6.55 -14.76
N ILE A 94 2.67 6.04 -15.13
CA ILE A 94 1.50 6.86 -15.42
C ILE A 94 1.06 7.64 -14.18
N PHE A 95 0.86 6.96 -13.05
CA PHE A 95 0.40 7.61 -11.82
C PHE A 95 1.47 8.49 -11.19
N LEU A 96 2.76 8.16 -11.34
CA LEU A 96 3.86 9.03 -10.95
C LEU A 96 3.81 10.35 -11.73
N SER A 97 3.73 10.25 -13.07
CA SER A 97 3.66 11.42 -13.95
C SER A 97 2.42 12.26 -13.66
N LEU A 98 1.28 11.61 -13.43
CA LEU A 98 0.02 12.27 -13.10
C LEU A 98 0.08 12.98 -11.74
N SER A 99 0.71 12.35 -10.74
CA SER A 99 0.97 12.96 -9.44
C SER A 99 1.75 14.26 -9.63
N VAL A 100 2.91 14.18 -10.30
CA VAL A 100 3.79 15.35 -10.56
C VAL A 100 3.05 16.46 -11.30
N LEU A 101 2.24 16.13 -12.30
CA LEU A 101 1.42 17.11 -13.03
C LEU A 101 0.40 17.79 -12.10
N PHE A 102 -0.29 17.02 -11.28
CA PHE A 102 -1.22 17.56 -10.29
C PHE A 102 -0.53 18.53 -9.32
N ILE A 103 0.69 18.21 -8.91
CA ILE A 103 1.45 19.12 -8.06
C ILE A 103 1.81 20.40 -8.80
N ALA A 104 2.38 20.29 -10.00
CA ALA A 104 2.81 21.45 -10.79
C ALA A 104 1.67 22.45 -11.06
N LYS A 105 0.42 21.98 -11.02
CA LYS A 105 -0.77 22.82 -11.20
C LYS A 105 -1.18 23.60 -9.95
N SER A 106 -0.66 23.29 -8.76
CA SER A 106 -1.04 23.95 -7.50
C SER A 106 0.17 24.32 -6.66
N ALA A 107 0.34 25.62 -6.41
CA ALA A 107 1.36 26.14 -5.50
C ALA A 107 1.22 25.61 -4.04
N LYS A 108 0.02 25.16 -3.65
CA LYS A 108 -0.20 24.49 -2.35
C LYS A 108 0.28 23.04 -2.33
N ALA A 109 0.42 22.39 -3.49
CA ALA A 109 0.82 20.99 -3.59
C ALA A 109 2.35 20.81 -3.57
N GLU A 110 3.14 21.84 -3.92
CA GLU A 110 4.60 21.77 -3.88
C GLU A 110 5.17 21.61 -2.46
N THR A 111 4.57 22.24 -1.45
CA THR A 111 5.00 22.06 -0.05
C THR A 111 4.60 20.69 0.50
N HIS A 112 3.46 20.16 0.08
CA HIS A 112 3.01 18.83 0.47
C HIS A 112 3.77 17.70 -0.22
N LEU A 113 4.48 17.97 -1.32
CA LEU A 113 5.30 16.98 -2.00
C LEU A 113 6.41 16.42 -1.12
N PHE A 114 7.21 17.31 -0.55
CA PHE A 114 8.31 16.90 0.31
C PHE A 114 7.78 16.14 1.52
N ASN A 115 6.62 16.53 2.04
CA ASN A 115 5.96 15.85 3.16
C ASN A 115 5.43 14.46 2.78
N VAL A 116 4.91 14.27 1.56
CA VAL A 116 4.40 12.96 1.11
C VAL A 116 5.54 12.00 0.73
N PHE A 117 6.63 12.51 0.14
CA PHE A 117 7.80 11.69 -0.16
C PHE A 117 8.62 11.34 1.09
N SER A 118 8.79 12.29 2.02
CA SER A 118 9.61 12.12 3.23
C SER A 118 8.82 11.63 4.43
N GLY A 119 7.49 11.76 4.42
CA GLY A 119 6.62 11.60 5.58
C GLY A 119 6.70 12.83 6.50
N ASP A 120 5.56 13.29 7.01
CA ASP A 120 5.54 14.32 8.06
C ASP A 120 5.11 13.70 9.39
N ILE A 121 6.09 13.11 10.06
CA ILE A 121 5.94 12.49 11.38
C ILE A 121 5.53 13.55 12.43
N LEU A 122 5.78 14.84 12.19
CA LEU A 122 5.53 15.89 13.18
C LEU A 122 4.08 16.41 13.16
N THR A 123 3.37 16.28 12.04
CA THR A 123 2.01 16.81 11.85
C THR A 123 0.90 15.77 11.94
N VAL A 124 1.17 14.60 12.53
CA VAL A 124 0.18 13.54 12.71
C VAL A 124 -1.01 14.05 13.53
N GLN A 125 -2.18 14.14 12.87
CA GLN A 125 -3.39 14.61 13.53
C GLN A 125 -4.01 13.49 14.39
N PRO A 126 -4.75 13.83 15.46
CA PRO A 126 -5.43 12.82 16.28
C PRO A 126 -6.37 11.93 15.46
N GLN A 127 -7.00 12.49 14.41
CA GLN A 127 -7.90 11.75 13.52
C GLN A 127 -7.17 10.64 12.75
N GLU A 128 -5.93 10.89 12.33
CA GLU A 128 -5.11 9.93 11.59
C GLU A 128 -4.73 8.75 12.47
N VAL A 129 -4.41 9.00 13.74
CA VAL A 129 -4.14 7.94 14.72
C VAL A 129 -5.35 7.00 14.88
N HIS A 130 -6.56 7.54 14.96
CA HIS A 130 -7.78 6.74 15.10
C HIS A 130 -8.06 5.93 13.82
N LEU A 131 -7.84 6.53 12.64
CA LEU A 131 -7.96 5.85 11.35
C LEU A 131 -6.96 4.70 11.22
N THR A 132 -5.68 4.92 11.58
CA THR A 132 -4.67 3.87 11.55
C THR A 132 -5.02 2.73 12.52
N ILE A 133 -5.49 3.04 13.73
CA ILE A 133 -5.93 2.00 14.69
C ILE A 133 -7.12 1.21 14.15
N ALA A 134 -8.12 1.90 13.57
CA ALA A 134 -9.29 1.23 12.99
C ALA A 134 -8.88 0.27 11.85
N ILE A 135 -7.97 0.73 10.98
CA ILE A 135 -7.45 -0.08 9.88
C ILE A 135 -6.54 -1.21 10.40
N PHE A 136 -5.84 -1.01 11.51
CA PHE A 136 -5.08 -2.08 12.19
C PHE A 136 -5.96 -3.18 12.75
N ILE A 137 -7.07 -2.82 13.37
CA ILE A 137 -8.05 -3.81 13.84
C ILE A 137 -8.64 -4.56 12.65
N LEU A 138 -9.04 -3.85 11.59
CA LEU A 138 -9.57 -4.46 10.37
C LEU A 138 -8.53 -5.37 9.69
N PHE A 139 -7.27 -4.96 9.67
CA PHE A 139 -6.15 -5.74 9.18
C PHE A 139 -5.99 -7.04 9.96
N ILE A 140 -5.91 -6.99 11.29
CA ILE A 140 -5.83 -8.19 12.14
C ILE A 140 -7.02 -9.11 11.91
N ILE A 141 -8.24 -8.55 11.88
CA ILE A 141 -9.47 -9.34 11.64
C ILE A 141 -9.39 -10.03 10.28
N SER A 142 -9.03 -9.29 9.23
CA SER A 142 -8.89 -9.87 7.89
C SER A 142 -7.83 -10.98 7.87
N GLN A 143 -6.73 -10.81 8.59
CA GLN A 143 -5.73 -11.87 8.68
C GLN A 143 -6.19 -13.09 9.46
N VAL A 144 -6.81 -12.93 10.61
CA VAL A 144 -7.30 -14.06 11.41
C VAL A 144 -8.37 -14.85 10.63
N LEU A 145 -9.25 -14.16 9.92
CA LEU A 145 -10.32 -14.79 9.13
C LEU A 145 -9.80 -15.43 7.83
N TYR A 146 -8.83 -14.80 7.17
CA TYR A 146 -8.37 -15.19 5.84
C TYR A 146 -6.96 -15.83 5.81
N HIS A 147 -6.36 -16.14 6.96
CA HIS A 147 -5.00 -16.67 7.07
C HIS A 147 -4.79 -17.90 6.17
N ARG A 148 -5.77 -18.81 6.18
CA ARG A 148 -5.69 -20.07 5.43
C ARG A 148 -5.80 -19.84 3.92
N GLN A 149 -6.61 -18.89 3.50
CA GLN A 149 -6.87 -18.58 2.09
C GLN A 149 -5.77 -17.72 1.47
N PHE A 150 -5.21 -16.75 2.22
CA PHE A 150 -4.04 -15.99 1.78
C PHE A 150 -2.82 -16.88 1.60
N ASN A 151 -2.57 -17.80 2.53
CA ASN A 151 -1.45 -18.73 2.40
C ASN A 151 -1.61 -19.63 1.17
N PHE A 152 -2.81 -20.18 0.92
CA PHE A 152 -3.08 -21.03 -0.25
C PHE A 152 -2.91 -20.30 -1.58
N VAL A 153 -3.47 -19.09 -1.71
CA VAL A 153 -3.42 -18.32 -2.97
C VAL A 153 -2.02 -17.72 -3.22
N SER A 154 -1.25 -17.46 -2.17
CA SER A 154 0.12 -16.94 -2.31
C SER A 154 1.16 -18.02 -2.57
N PHE A 155 0.99 -19.25 -2.04
CA PHE A 155 1.92 -20.34 -2.28
C PHE A 155 1.73 -21.01 -3.64
N ASP A 156 0.48 -21.22 -4.06
CA ASP A 156 0.21 -21.98 -5.27
C ASP A 156 -1.05 -21.46 -6.00
N PRO A 157 -0.91 -20.36 -6.76
CA PRO A 157 -2.02 -19.75 -7.48
C PRO A 157 -2.61 -20.66 -8.57
N GLU A 158 -1.87 -21.67 -9.03
CA GLU A 158 -2.32 -22.63 -10.02
C GLU A 158 -3.20 -23.72 -9.38
N THR A 159 -2.77 -24.37 -8.29
CA THR A 159 -3.65 -25.33 -7.59
C THR A 159 -4.87 -24.67 -6.94
N ALA A 160 -4.79 -23.41 -6.49
CA ALA A 160 -5.95 -22.69 -5.95
C ALA A 160 -7.10 -22.56 -6.98
N SER A 161 -6.76 -22.38 -8.26
CA SER A 161 -7.74 -22.35 -9.35
C SER A 161 -8.37 -23.72 -9.63
N VAL A 162 -7.61 -24.81 -9.44
CA VAL A 162 -8.08 -26.20 -9.57
C VAL A 162 -9.01 -26.57 -8.40
N TYR A 163 -8.81 -26.00 -7.22
CA TYR A 163 -9.68 -26.15 -6.06
C TYR A 163 -10.94 -25.25 -6.07
N GLY A 164 -11.18 -24.49 -7.14
CA GLY A 164 -12.38 -23.67 -7.32
C GLY A 164 -12.34 -22.29 -6.63
N TYR A 165 -11.18 -21.84 -6.14
CA TYR A 165 -11.04 -20.48 -5.63
C TYR A 165 -10.90 -19.48 -6.78
N ASN A 166 -11.77 -18.47 -6.80
CA ASN A 166 -11.68 -17.41 -7.79
C ASN A 166 -10.47 -16.52 -7.49
N ARG A 167 -9.37 -16.74 -8.23
CA ARG A 167 -8.11 -15.98 -8.12
C ARG A 167 -8.33 -14.47 -8.10
N PHE A 168 -9.24 -13.98 -8.95
CA PHE A 168 -9.60 -12.57 -9.03
C PHE A 168 -10.11 -12.03 -7.68
N LEU A 169 -11.01 -12.75 -7.00
CA LEU A 169 -11.55 -12.26 -5.72
C LEU A 169 -10.47 -12.18 -4.64
N TRP A 170 -9.57 -13.14 -4.57
CA TRP A 170 -8.51 -13.16 -3.56
C TRP A 170 -7.41 -12.13 -3.82
N ASP A 171 -7.02 -11.94 -5.09
CA ASP A 171 -6.10 -10.86 -5.46
C ASP A 171 -6.74 -9.49 -5.21
N PHE A 172 -8.04 -9.32 -5.51
CA PHE A 172 -8.79 -8.12 -5.19
C PHE A 172 -8.80 -7.82 -3.68
N VAL A 173 -9.10 -8.80 -2.84
CA VAL A 173 -9.09 -8.64 -1.37
C VAL A 173 -7.68 -8.33 -0.86
N PHE A 174 -6.65 -9.02 -1.36
CA PHE A 174 -5.26 -8.77 -1.00
C PHE A 174 -4.84 -7.32 -1.28
N TYR A 175 -5.04 -6.88 -2.52
CA TYR A 175 -4.68 -5.53 -2.94
C TYR A 175 -5.54 -4.46 -2.26
N SER A 176 -6.79 -4.78 -1.90
CA SER A 176 -7.65 -3.90 -1.10
C SER A 176 -7.11 -3.68 0.31
N VAL A 177 -6.68 -4.75 0.99
CA VAL A 177 -6.06 -4.62 2.31
C VAL A 177 -4.75 -3.83 2.22
N LEU A 178 -3.93 -4.14 1.22
CA LEU A 178 -2.67 -3.45 0.98
C LEU A 178 -2.87 -1.95 0.69
N SER A 179 -3.87 -1.59 -0.13
CA SER A 179 -4.16 -0.18 -0.42
C SER A 179 -4.67 0.57 0.79
N LEU A 180 -5.53 -0.03 1.62
CA LEU A 180 -6.04 0.57 2.85
C LEU A 180 -4.90 0.89 3.82
N VAL A 181 -3.94 -0.03 3.95
CA VAL A 181 -2.72 0.22 4.71
C VAL A 181 -1.98 1.43 4.14
N PHE A 182 -1.68 1.45 2.83
CA PHE A 182 -1.00 2.60 2.21
C PHE A 182 -1.72 3.93 2.39
N ILE A 183 -3.05 3.97 2.30
CA ILE A 183 -3.86 5.19 2.49
C ILE A 183 -3.60 5.80 3.87
N THR A 184 -3.41 4.98 4.91
CA THR A 184 -3.12 5.47 6.26
C THR A 184 -1.66 5.79 6.50
N THR A 185 -0.74 5.08 5.83
CA THR A 185 0.69 5.17 6.16
C THR A 185 1.42 6.22 5.34
N ILE A 186 0.94 6.56 4.13
CA ILE A 186 1.62 7.48 3.23
C ILE A 186 1.82 8.87 3.86
N ASN A 187 0.85 9.40 4.60
CA ASN A 187 1.02 10.71 5.23
C ASN A 187 2.02 10.67 6.41
N THR A 188 2.03 9.56 7.16
CA THR A 188 2.81 9.46 8.40
C THR A 188 4.25 9.01 8.17
N THR A 189 4.46 7.99 7.34
CA THR A 189 5.79 7.39 7.11
C THR A 189 6.37 7.76 5.76
N GLY A 190 5.56 8.26 4.82
CA GLY A 190 6.01 8.54 3.46
C GLY A 190 6.12 7.28 2.58
N ILE A 191 6.19 7.50 1.27
CA ILE A 191 6.17 6.44 0.26
C ILE A 191 7.43 5.57 0.32
N ILE A 192 8.60 6.22 0.46
CA ILE A 192 9.90 5.55 0.41
C ILE A 192 10.05 4.57 1.57
N PHE A 193 9.74 5.01 2.79
CA PHE A 193 9.81 4.16 3.98
C PHE A 193 8.74 3.05 3.94
N SER A 194 7.53 3.35 3.47
CA SER A 194 6.48 2.33 3.35
C SER A 194 6.89 1.20 2.41
N PHE A 195 7.53 1.52 1.28
CA PHE A 195 8.10 0.51 0.38
C PHE A 195 9.26 -0.25 1.03
N GLY A 196 10.13 0.45 1.77
CA GLY A 196 11.21 -0.18 2.54
C GLY A 196 10.69 -1.21 3.55
N PHE A 197 9.63 -0.90 4.29
CA PHE A 197 9.01 -1.82 5.26
C PHE A 197 8.37 -3.05 4.62
N ILE A 198 8.00 -2.98 3.34
CA ILE A 198 7.53 -4.14 2.59
C ILE A 198 8.70 -5.04 2.18
N VAL A 199 9.76 -4.45 1.63
CA VAL A 199 10.83 -5.21 0.97
C VAL A 199 11.85 -5.76 1.97
N ILE A 200 12.29 -4.95 2.93
CA ILE A 200 13.40 -5.29 3.83
C ILE A 200 13.07 -6.51 4.70
N PRO A 201 11.95 -6.54 5.46
CA PRO A 201 11.63 -7.67 6.33
C PRO A 201 11.39 -8.95 5.54
N ALA A 202 10.78 -8.83 4.36
CA ALA A 202 10.52 -9.95 3.48
C ALA A 202 11.82 -10.58 2.95
N MET A 203 12.78 -9.76 2.52
CA MET A 203 14.12 -10.25 2.12
C MET A 203 14.86 -10.91 3.28
N PHE A 204 14.82 -10.32 4.48
CA PHE A 204 15.40 -10.93 5.67
C PHE A 204 14.77 -12.29 6.00
N SER A 205 13.45 -12.43 5.84
CA SER A 205 12.78 -13.70 6.09
C SER A 205 13.28 -14.81 5.15
N ILE A 206 13.49 -14.52 3.88
CA ILE A 206 13.99 -15.48 2.89
C ILE A 206 15.41 -15.92 3.27
N ILE A 207 16.31 -14.97 3.58
CA ILE A 207 17.70 -15.27 3.93
C ILE A 207 17.81 -16.12 5.21
N VAL A 208 16.95 -15.89 6.19
CA VAL A 208 16.99 -16.62 7.48
C VAL A 208 16.40 -18.03 7.36
N PHE A 209 15.35 -18.21 6.56
CA PHE A 209 14.63 -19.48 6.44
C PHE A 209 15.06 -20.35 5.25
N GLU A 210 15.79 -19.84 4.25
CA GLU A 210 16.45 -20.66 3.20
C GLU A 210 17.74 -21.36 3.70
N ARG A 211 17.71 -21.88 4.93
CA ARG A 211 18.70 -22.83 5.45
C ARG A 211 18.14 -24.24 5.54
#